data_AF-A0A8S4AWZ0-F1
#
_entry.id   AF-A0A8S4AWZ0-F1
#
_cell.length_a   1.000
_cell.length_b   1.000
_cell.length_c   1.000
_cell.angle_alpha   90.00
_cell.angle_beta   90.00
_cell.angle_gamma   90.00
#
_symmetry.space_group_name_H-M   'P 1'
#
loop_
_entity.id
_entity.type
_entity.pdbx_description
1 polymer ?
#
loop_
_entity_poly.entity_id
_entity_poly.type
_entity_poly.pdbx_seq_one_letter_code
_entity_poly.pdbx_strand_id
1 'polypeptide(L)'
;MSVNGAPVGDLTVTRLLFVVQRLASLLIVTQLVNQVTEVVIPFLVDRFISAPNRKESEDDSEEDKFRNQSALPPFPGLFAEYIELLVQFGYLSLFSCVFPLTAVLLLLNNLTEIRSDAYKICRLFRKPFSPPVANMGVWQVAFEVLSYVSVVSNCWLLLLSPRLQRLQEEGGVSGTNILLAAVGVEHLLIIIKLIMAALIPDEPGWIRKKRERMEYRSMRALRQQQGEES
;
A
#
# COMPACT_ATOMS: atom_id res chain seq x y z
N MET A 1 -44.58 -15.05 30.09
CA MET A 1 -43.94 -15.29 28.78
C MET A 1 -43.98 -13.96 28.03
N SER A 2 -42.96 -13.11 28.21
CA SER A 2 -42.86 -11.84 27.50
C SER A 2 -41.73 -11.97 26.48
N VAL A 3 -42.07 -11.64 25.25
CA VAL A 3 -41.26 -11.72 24.05
C VAL A 3 -40.84 -10.28 23.70
N ASN A 4 -39.64 -10.13 23.15
CA ASN A 4 -39.09 -8.95 22.46
C ASN A 4 -38.64 -7.76 23.32
N GLY A 5 -37.32 -7.60 23.39
CA GLY A 5 -36.67 -6.38 23.84
C GLY A 5 -35.18 -6.39 23.59
N ALA A 6 -34.70 -6.91 22.44
CA ALA A 6 -33.36 -6.54 22.01
C ALA A 6 -33.38 -5.04 21.70
N PRO A 7 -32.53 -4.21 22.33
CA PRO A 7 -32.57 -2.77 22.14
C PRO A 7 -32.37 -2.46 20.65
N VAL A 8 -33.24 -1.62 20.09
CA VAL A 8 -33.26 -1.26 18.65
C VAL A 8 -31.89 -0.73 18.16
N GLY A 9 -31.06 -0.20 19.07
CA GLY A 9 -29.68 0.19 18.81
C GLY A 9 -28.76 -0.97 18.43
N ASP A 10 -28.87 -2.11 19.11
CA ASP A 10 -27.98 -3.28 18.93
C ASP A 10 -28.21 -3.94 17.55
N LEU A 11 -29.47 -3.93 17.08
CA LEU A 11 -29.83 -4.39 15.74
C LEU A 11 -29.31 -3.45 14.64
N THR A 12 -29.33 -2.15 14.88
CA THR A 12 -28.86 -1.14 13.91
C THR A 12 -27.34 -1.20 13.75
N VAL A 13 -26.62 -1.33 14.87
CA VAL A 13 -25.16 -1.46 14.92
C VAL A 13 -24.70 -2.77 14.30
N THR A 14 -25.35 -3.89 14.62
CA THR A 14 -25.03 -5.19 14.03
C THR A 14 -25.26 -5.19 12.52
N ARG A 15 -26.32 -4.53 12.04
CA ARG A 15 -26.57 -4.34 10.60
C ARG A 15 -25.49 -3.48 9.95
N LEU A 16 -25.07 -2.39 10.58
CA LEU A 16 -24.01 -1.53 10.06
C LEU A 16 -22.67 -2.27 9.94
N LEU A 17 -22.27 -2.99 11.00
CA LEU A 17 -21.03 -3.76 11.01
C LEU A 17 -21.04 -4.84 9.91
N PHE A 18 -22.18 -5.50 9.73
CA PHE A 18 -22.37 -6.47 8.66
C PHE A 18 -22.29 -5.83 7.27
N VAL A 19 -22.85 -4.64 7.08
CA VAL A 19 -22.73 -3.89 5.82
C VAL A 19 -21.27 -3.54 5.55
N VAL A 20 -20.52 -3.04 6.55
CA VAL A 20 -19.10 -2.73 6.41
C VAL A 20 -18.29 -3.98 6.06
N GLN A 21 -18.55 -5.10 6.74
CA GLN A 21 -17.90 -6.37 6.44
C GLN A 21 -18.19 -6.84 5.02
N ARG A 22 -19.45 -6.76 4.58
CA ARG A 22 -19.83 -7.14 3.21
C ARG A 22 -19.18 -6.25 2.18
N LEU A 23 -19.23 -4.93 2.35
CA LEU A 23 -18.61 -3.97 1.44
C LEU A 23 -17.10 -4.18 1.36
N ALA A 24 -16.42 -4.30 2.51
CA ALA A 24 -14.98 -4.56 2.55
C ALA A 24 -14.63 -5.88 1.84
N SER A 25 -15.37 -6.97 2.12
CA SER A 25 -15.14 -8.25 1.46
C SER A 25 -15.37 -8.18 -0.05
N LEU A 26 -16.39 -7.46 -0.50
CA LEU A 26 -16.74 -7.35 -1.92
C LEU A 26 -15.73 -6.50 -2.67
N LEU A 27 -15.24 -5.42 -2.05
CA LEU A 27 -14.18 -4.58 -2.60
C LEU A 27 -12.86 -5.34 -2.70
N ILE A 28 -12.46 -6.06 -1.64
CA ILE A 28 -11.23 -6.89 -1.65
C ILE A 28 -11.33 -7.96 -2.72
N VAL A 29 -12.44 -8.69 -2.80
CA VAL A 29 -12.63 -9.72 -3.83
C VAL A 29 -12.63 -9.12 -5.23
N THR A 30 -13.28 -7.97 -5.44
CA THR A 30 -13.29 -7.28 -6.74
C THR A 30 -11.88 -6.86 -7.15
N GLN A 31 -11.09 -6.33 -6.21
CA GLN A 31 -9.69 -5.98 -6.46
C GLN A 31 -8.86 -7.22 -6.81
N LEU A 32 -9.02 -8.31 -6.07
CA LEU A 32 -8.31 -9.57 -6.36
C LEU A 32 -8.69 -10.12 -7.74
N VAL A 33 -9.96 -10.07 -8.11
CA VAL A 33 -10.43 -10.52 -9.43
C VAL A 33 -9.83 -9.64 -10.53
N ASN A 34 -9.86 -8.31 -10.36
CA ASN A 34 -9.27 -7.38 -11.31
C ASN A 34 -7.77 -7.63 -11.50
N GLN A 35 -7.00 -7.82 -10.43
CA GLN A 35 -5.57 -8.16 -10.55
C GLN A 35 -5.34 -9.51 -11.21
N VAL A 36 -6.11 -10.54 -10.83
CA VAL A 36 -6.00 -11.85 -11.49
C VAL A 36 -6.29 -11.73 -12.97
N THR A 37 -7.30 -10.95 -13.38
CA THR A 37 -7.56 -10.71 -14.80
C THR A 37 -6.42 -9.94 -15.47
N GLU A 38 -5.82 -8.97 -14.78
CA GLU A 38 -4.69 -8.19 -15.29
C GLU A 38 -3.42 -9.03 -15.48
N VAL A 39 -3.21 -10.09 -14.68
CA VAL A 39 -2.09 -11.02 -14.89
C VAL A 39 -2.43 -12.11 -15.90
N VAL A 40 -3.59 -12.73 -15.75
CA VAL A 40 -3.99 -13.93 -16.51
C VAL A 40 -4.33 -13.57 -17.95
N ILE A 41 -4.97 -12.44 -18.22
CA ILE A 41 -5.33 -12.05 -19.58
C ILE A 41 -4.09 -11.86 -20.46
N PRO A 42 -3.11 -11.00 -20.13
CA PRO A 42 -1.93 -10.85 -20.98
C PRO A 42 -1.11 -12.13 -21.06
N PHE A 43 -1.03 -12.94 -19.99
CA PHE A 43 -0.36 -14.23 -20.04
C PHE A 43 -1.05 -15.22 -21.00
N LEU A 44 -2.38 -15.33 -20.94
CA LEU A 44 -3.15 -16.21 -21.84
C LEU A 44 -3.14 -15.69 -23.27
N VAL A 45 -3.26 -14.38 -23.49
CA VAL A 45 -3.19 -13.77 -24.82
C VAL A 45 -1.79 -13.96 -25.43
N ASP A 46 -0.73 -13.78 -24.65
CA ASP A 46 0.64 -14.03 -25.11
C ASP A 46 0.86 -15.52 -25.43
N ARG A 47 0.39 -16.41 -24.55
CA ARG A 47 0.54 -17.86 -24.69
C ARG A 47 -0.28 -18.48 -25.83
N PHE A 48 -1.51 -18.01 -26.04
CA PHE A 48 -2.48 -18.65 -26.94
C PHE A 48 -2.76 -17.87 -28.22
N ILE A 49 -2.61 -16.53 -28.22
CA ILE A 49 -2.93 -15.68 -29.39
C ILE A 49 -1.65 -15.12 -30.03
N SER A 50 -0.59 -14.84 -29.27
CA SER A 50 0.63 -14.19 -29.79
C SER A 50 1.71 -15.12 -30.35
N ALA A 51 1.44 -16.42 -30.48
CA ALA A 51 2.26 -17.32 -31.29
C ALA A 51 1.81 -17.22 -32.77
N PRO A 52 2.33 -16.24 -33.54
CA PRO A 52 3.45 -16.60 -34.41
C PRO A 52 4.52 -15.52 -34.69
N ASN A 53 4.50 -14.30 -34.13
CA ASN A 53 5.33 -13.19 -34.68
C ASN A 53 6.27 -12.45 -33.69
N ARG A 54 6.59 -13.05 -32.54
CA ARG A 54 7.50 -12.45 -31.53
C ARG A 54 8.63 -13.39 -31.08
N LYS A 55 9.13 -14.23 -31.99
CA LYS A 55 10.48 -14.78 -31.83
C LYS A 55 11.44 -13.67 -32.26
N GLU A 56 11.91 -12.87 -31.30
CA GLU A 56 13.24 -12.25 -31.46
C GLU A 56 14.19 -13.41 -31.73
N SER A 57 14.66 -13.54 -32.96
CA SER A 57 15.74 -14.49 -33.23
C SER A 57 17.02 -13.88 -32.67
N GLU A 58 17.94 -14.68 -32.14
CA GLU A 58 19.25 -14.16 -31.69
C GLU A 58 20.02 -13.45 -32.82
N ASP A 59 19.58 -13.63 -34.08
CA ASP A 59 20.14 -13.07 -35.31
C ASP A 59 19.39 -11.81 -35.80
N ASP A 60 18.41 -11.30 -35.05
CA ASP A 60 17.67 -10.09 -35.44
C ASP A 60 18.60 -8.87 -35.41
N SER A 61 18.56 -8.10 -36.50
CA SER A 61 19.35 -6.87 -36.62
C SER A 61 18.98 -5.87 -35.52
N GLU A 62 19.94 -5.04 -35.09
CA GLU A 62 19.65 -3.97 -34.13
C GLU A 62 18.52 -3.05 -34.63
N GLU A 63 18.39 -2.86 -35.94
CA GLU A 63 17.31 -2.08 -36.56
C GLU A 63 15.93 -2.67 -36.28
N ASP A 64 15.78 -3.98 -36.32
CA ASP A 64 14.50 -4.66 -36.06
C ASP A 64 14.09 -4.56 -34.60
N LYS A 65 15.05 -4.61 -33.66
CA LYS A 65 14.82 -4.36 -32.23
C LYS A 65 14.31 -2.94 -32.00
N PHE A 66 14.95 -1.93 -32.61
CA PHE A 66 14.49 -0.54 -32.52
C PHE A 66 13.10 -0.33 -33.12
N ARG A 67 12.81 -0.95 -34.26
CA ARG A 67 11.48 -0.88 -34.91
C ARG A 67 10.40 -1.50 -34.04
N ASN A 68 10.65 -2.68 -33.47
CA ASN A 68 9.74 -3.37 -32.56
C ASN A 68 9.46 -2.54 -31.30
N GLN A 69 10.50 -1.91 -30.75
CA GLN A 69 10.36 -1.04 -29.58
C GLN A 69 9.66 0.29 -29.90
N SER A 70 9.80 0.79 -31.13
CA SER A 70 9.05 1.95 -31.61
C SER A 70 7.55 1.66 -31.81
N ALA A 71 7.17 0.40 -32.05
CA ALA A 71 5.76 0.02 -32.17
C ALA A 71 5.03 -0.07 -30.82
N LEU A 72 5.77 -0.21 -29.71
CA LEU A 72 5.17 -0.30 -28.37
C LEU A 72 4.68 1.06 -27.85
N PRO A 73 3.57 1.08 -27.08
CA PRO A 73 3.08 2.29 -26.44
C PRO A 73 4.08 2.83 -25.39
N PRO A 74 4.10 4.15 -25.16
CA PRO A 74 4.90 4.75 -24.10
C PRO A 74 4.40 4.32 -22.72
N PHE A 75 5.33 4.17 -21.77
CA PHE A 75 4.98 3.88 -20.38
C PHE A 75 4.24 5.07 -19.74
N PRO A 76 3.03 4.88 -19.19
CA PRO A 76 2.19 5.98 -18.67
C PRO A 76 2.70 6.57 -17.35
N GLY A 77 3.68 5.93 -16.70
CA GLY A 77 4.21 6.35 -15.41
C GLY A 77 3.70 5.47 -14.26
N LEU A 78 4.20 5.74 -13.04
CA LEU A 78 3.94 4.91 -11.86
C LEU A 78 2.69 5.32 -11.06
N PHE A 79 1.94 6.33 -11.51
CA PHE A 79 0.84 6.88 -10.73
C PHE A 79 -0.25 5.83 -10.42
N ALA A 80 -0.68 5.08 -11.43
CA ALA A 80 -1.69 4.03 -11.27
C ALA A 80 -1.20 2.91 -10.32
N GLU A 81 0.07 2.50 -10.49
CA GLU A 81 0.69 1.47 -9.65
C GLU A 81 0.73 1.88 -8.17
N TYR A 82 1.07 3.13 -7.88
CA TYR A 82 1.08 3.64 -6.51
C TYR A 82 -0.33 3.81 -5.93
N ILE A 83 -1.33 4.24 -6.73
CA ILE A 83 -2.72 4.28 -6.29
C ILE A 83 -3.19 2.89 -5.89
N GLU A 84 -2.85 1.87 -6.67
CA GLU A 84 -3.23 0.51 -6.38
C GLU A 84 -2.67 0.05 -5.02
N LEU A 85 -1.37 0.25 -4.79
CA LEU A 85 -0.72 -0.06 -3.52
C LEU A 85 -1.33 0.73 -2.35
N LEU A 86 -1.66 2.01 -2.56
CA LEU A 86 -2.28 2.86 -1.53
C LEU A 86 -3.67 2.35 -1.15
N VAL A 87 -4.48 1.94 -2.14
CA VAL A 87 -5.82 1.37 -1.93
C VAL A 87 -5.71 0.02 -1.21
N GLN A 88 -4.80 -0.86 -1.62
CA GLN A 88 -4.56 -2.13 -0.93
C GLN A 88 -4.13 -1.93 0.53
N PHE A 89 -3.22 -0.97 0.80
CA PHE A 89 -2.84 -0.61 2.15
C PHE A 89 -4.03 -0.04 2.95
N GLY A 90 -4.89 0.75 2.32
CA GLY A 90 -6.15 1.20 2.90
C GLY A 90 -7.02 0.03 3.33
N TYR A 91 -7.19 -0.97 2.46
CA TYR A 91 -7.99 -2.15 2.81
C TYR A 91 -7.42 -2.93 4.00
N LEU A 92 -6.10 -3.13 4.02
CA LEU A 92 -5.43 -3.82 5.11
C LEU A 92 -5.53 -3.04 6.42
N SER A 93 -5.24 -1.75 6.39
CA SER A 93 -5.15 -0.92 7.59
C SER A 93 -6.53 -0.55 8.16
N LEU A 94 -7.55 -0.32 7.33
CA LEU A 94 -8.90 0.07 7.79
C LEU A 94 -9.78 -1.13 8.16
N PHE A 95 -9.62 -2.28 7.50
CA PHE A 95 -10.58 -3.39 7.62
C PHE A 95 -9.99 -4.72 8.11
N SER A 96 -8.71 -4.77 8.49
CA SER A 96 -8.11 -6.00 9.06
C SER A 96 -8.86 -6.54 10.28
N CYS A 97 -9.42 -5.65 11.11
CA CYS A 97 -10.23 -6.04 12.28
C CYS A 97 -11.54 -6.75 11.90
N VAL A 98 -12.05 -6.50 10.68
CA VAL A 98 -13.35 -7.00 10.21
C VAL A 98 -13.19 -8.27 9.35
N PHE A 99 -12.09 -8.38 8.60
CA PHE A 99 -11.80 -9.55 7.77
C PHE A 99 -10.34 -10.03 7.95
N PRO A 100 -10.10 -11.01 8.84
CA PRO A 100 -8.74 -11.48 9.17
C PRO A 100 -7.96 -12.06 7.99
N LEU A 101 -8.67 -12.62 7.00
CA LEU A 101 -8.05 -13.20 5.79
C LEU A 101 -7.53 -12.13 4.82
N THR A 102 -7.84 -10.85 5.03
CA THR A 102 -7.37 -9.73 4.19
C THR A 102 -5.86 -9.78 4.00
N ALA A 103 -5.09 -9.94 5.08
CA ALA A 103 -3.64 -9.92 5.02
C ALA A 103 -3.06 -11.03 4.12
N VAL A 104 -3.63 -12.25 4.20
CA VAL A 104 -3.17 -13.39 3.40
C VAL A 104 -3.53 -13.20 1.93
N LEU A 105 -4.75 -12.73 1.64
CA LEU A 105 -5.19 -12.50 0.27
C LEU A 105 -4.40 -11.38 -0.41
N LEU A 106 -4.15 -10.28 0.30
CA LEU A 106 -3.31 -9.18 -0.21
C LEU A 106 -1.86 -9.62 -0.38
N LEU A 107 -1.33 -10.47 0.51
CA LEU A 107 0.02 -11.00 0.34
C LEU A 107 0.16 -11.83 -0.94
N LEU A 108 -0.80 -12.73 -1.20
CA LEU A 108 -0.83 -13.52 -2.43
C LEU A 108 -0.95 -12.63 -3.66
N ASN A 109 -1.79 -11.59 -3.59
CA ASN A 109 -1.95 -10.60 -4.64
C ASN A 109 -0.63 -9.85 -4.93
N ASN A 110 0.04 -9.33 -3.91
CA ASN A 110 1.32 -8.62 -4.06
C ASN A 110 2.41 -9.53 -4.66
N LEU A 111 2.39 -10.82 -4.34
CA LEU A 111 3.32 -11.79 -4.91
C LEU A 111 3.11 -11.98 -6.41
N THR A 112 1.85 -12.01 -6.86
CA THR A 112 1.52 -12.05 -8.29
C THR A 112 1.78 -10.71 -8.97
N GLU A 113 1.56 -9.59 -8.27
CA GLU A 113 1.71 -8.24 -8.82
C GLU A 113 3.15 -7.92 -9.20
N ILE A 114 4.11 -8.29 -8.35
CA ILE A 114 5.55 -8.12 -8.66
C ILE A 114 5.91 -8.76 -10.01
N ARG A 115 5.30 -9.90 -10.33
CA ARG A 115 5.52 -10.59 -11.62
C ARG A 115 4.75 -9.94 -12.76
N SER A 116 3.52 -9.49 -12.51
CA SER A 116 2.69 -8.76 -13.46
C SER A 116 3.34 -7.46 -13.90
N ASP A 117 3.75 -6.61 -12.97
CA ASP A 117 4.36 -5.31 -13.25
C ASP A 117 5.69 -5.44 -13.99
N ALA A 118 6.50 -6.44 -13.61
CA ALA A 118 7.71 -6.77 -14.34
C ALA A 118 7.40 -7.12 -15.80
N TYR A 119 6.34 -7.91 -16.04
CA TYR A 119 5.89 -8.24 -17.39
C TYR A 119 5.37 -7.00 -18.15
N LYS A 120 4.57 -6.13 -17.51
CA LYS A 120 4.10 -4.85 -18.07
C LYS A 120 5.28 -4.02 -18.60
N ILE A 121 6.30 -3.80 -17.77
CA ILE A 121 7.46 -2.98 -18.13
C ILE A 121 8.34 -3.66 -19.19
N CYS A 122 8.49 -4.99 -19.15
CA CYS A 122 9.41 -5.69 -20.06
C CYS A 122 8.81 -6.01 -21.45
N ARG A 123 7.50 -6.23 -21.56
CA ARG A 123 6.88 -6.78 -22.78
C ARG A 123 5.77 -5.93 -23.39
N LEU A 124 5.10 -5.11 -22.58
CA LEU A 124 3.93 -4.33 -23.00
C LEU A 124 4.28 -2.88 -23.35
N PHE A 125 5.24 -2.27 -22.65
CA PHE A 125 5.60 -0.86 -22.88
C PHE A 125 6.99 -0.70 -23.49
N ARG A 126 7.20 0.44 -24.15
CA ARG A 126 8.54 0.90 -24.53
C ARG A 126 9.35 1.20 -23.27
N LYS A 127 10.67 0.92 -23.30
CA LYS A 127 11.61 1.26 -22.22
C LYS A 127 11.38 2.71 -21.71
N PRO A 128 11.01 2.88 -20.43
CA PRO A 128 10.75 4.20 -19.87
C PRO A 128 12.06 4.96 -19.62
N PHE A 129 12.00 6.28 -19.72
CA PHE A 129 13.02 7.17 -19.19
C PHE A 129 12.69 7.48 -17.73
N SER A 130 13.48 6.96 -16.79
CA SER A 130 13.34 7.29 -15.36
C SER A 130 14.30 8.41 -14.98
N PRO A 131 13.80 9.58 -14.54
CA PRO A 131 14.65 10.58 -13.92
C PRO A 131 15.20 10.04 -12.59
N PRO A 132 16.40 10.47 -12.17
CA PRO A 132 16.94 10.09 -10.87
C PRO A 132 16.03 10.64 -9.76
N VAL A 133 15.44 9.75 -8.98
CA VAL A 133 14.59 10.09 -7.82
C VAL A 133 15.22 9.51 -6.55
N ALA A 134 15.22 10.29 -5.48
CA ALA A 134 15.85 9.90 -4.21
C ALA A 134 14.88 9.17 -3.25
N ASN A 135 13.57 9.38 -3.42
CA ASN A 135 12.53 8.91 -2.50
C ASN A 135 11.18 8.72 -3.21
N MET A 136 10.22 8.10 -2.50
CA MET A 136 8.84 7.92 -2.97
C MET A 136 8.06 9.24 -3.14
N GLY A 137 8.57 10.36 -2.59
CA GLY A 137 7.94 11.67 -2.71
C GLY A 137 6.58 11.75 -1.99
N VAL A 138 5.56 12.26 -2.68
CA VAL A 138 4.21 12.50 -2.12
C VAL A 138 3.54 11.22 -1.62
N TRP A 139 3.88 10.07 -2.19
CA TRP A 139 3.29 8.79 -1.80
C TRP A 139 3.59 8.44 -0.34
N GLN A 140 4.79 8.75 0.15
CA GLN A 140 5.13 8.52 1.56
C GLN A 140 4.15 9.25 2.50
N VAL A 141 3.89 10.54 2.22
CA VAL A 141 2.91 11.34 2.97
C VAL A 141 1.51 10.74 2.86
N ALA A 142 1.11 10.27 1.68
CA ALA A 142 -0.20 9.63 1.48
C ALA A 142 -0.36 8.36 2.35
N PHE A 143 0.64 7.48 2.37
CA PHE A 143 0.65 6.29 3.23
C PHE A 143 0.64 6.65 4.71
N GLU A 144 1.38 7.68 5.12
CA GLU A 144 1.42 8.16 6.50
C GLU A 144 0.07 8.70 6.97
N VAL A 145 -0.57 9.56 6.17
CA VAL A 145 -1.91 10.12 6.44
C VAL A 145 -2.94 9.00 6.53
N LEU A 146 -2.95 8.08 5.56
CA LEU A 146 -3.87 6.95 5.56
C LEU A 146 -3.69 6.06 6.80
N SER A 147 -2.45 5.88 7.25
CA SER A 147 -2.16 5.14 8.48
C SER A 147 -2.71 5.86 9.74
N TYR A 148 -2.72 7.20 9.80
CA TYR A 148 -3.37 7.91 10.90
C TYR A 148 -4.90 7.78 10.85
N VAL A 149 -5.50 7.94 9.65
CA VAL A 149 -6.93 7.74 9.44
C VAL A 149 -7.35 6.32 9.84
N SER A 150 -6.50 5.32 9.59
CA SER A 150 -6.72 3.95 10.03
C SER A 150 -6.83 3.81 11.55
N VAL A 151 -5.96 4.47 12.33
CA VAL A 151 -6.03 4.41 13.81
C VAL A 151 -7.38 4.94 14.31
N VAL A 152 -7.78 6.12 13.83
CA VAL A 152 -9.05 6.76 14.20
C VAL A 152 -10.24 5.87 13.81
N SER A 153 -10.24 5.37 12.57
CA SER A 153 -11.33 4.54 12.05
C SER A 153 -11.46 3.22 12.82
N ASN A 154 -10.35 2.57 13.18
CA ASN A 154 -10.39 1.33 13.96
C ASN A 154 -10.87 1.57 15.39
N CYS A 155 -10.45 2.67 16.05
CA CYS A 155 -10.96 3.03 17.38
C CYS A 155 -12.47 3.30 17.35
N TRP A 156 -12.95 3.96 16.29
CA TRP A 156 -14.38 4.17 16.06
C TRP A 156 -15.15 2.86 15.83
N LEU A 157 -14.61 1.93 15.03
CA LEU A 157 -15.21 0.61 14.83
C LEU A 157 -15.28 -0.21 16.12
N LEU A 158 -14.28 -0.08 17.00
CA LEU A 158 -14.30 -0.73 18.32
C LEU A 158 -15.42 -0.18 19.21
N LEU A 159 -15.66 1.13 19.20
CA LEU A 159 -16.78 1.77 19.90
C LEU A 159 -18.14 1.25 19.42
N LEU A 160 -18.25 0.96 18.13
CA LEU A 160 -19.44 0.37 17.52
C LEU A 160 -19.52 -1.16 17.69
N SER A 161 -18.58 -1.81 18.37
CA SER A 161 -18.60 -3.26 18.47
C SER A 161 -19.69 -3.74 19.45
N PRO A 162 -20.53 -4.74 19.09
CA PRO A 162 -21.58 -5.27 19.98
C PRO A 162 -21.03 -5.90 21.27
N ARG A 163 -19.75 -6.26 21.29
CA ARG A 163 -19.07 -6.76 22.50
C ARG A 163 -18.86 -5.64 23.51
N LEU A 164 -18.42 -4.47 23.05
CA LEU A 164 -18.21 -3.32 23.92
C LEU A 164 -19.54 -2.74 24.41
N GLN A 165 -20.56 -2.73 23.54
CA GLN A 165 -21.91 -2.29 23.92
C GLN A 165 -22.52 -3.19 25.01
N ARG A 166 -22.36 -4.51 24.92
CA ARG A 166 -22.79 -5.42 26.00
C ARG A 166 -22.03 -5.21 27.31
N LEU A 167 -20.72 -4.97 27.25
CA LEU A 167 -19.93 -4.63 28.45
C LEU A 167 -20.40 -3.32 29.11
N GLN A 168 -20.87 -2.36 28.31
CA GLN A 168 -21.46 -1.13 28.82
C GLN A 168 -22.75 -1.41 29.60
N GLU A 169 -23.64 -2.22 29.01
CA GLU A 169 -24.94 -2.57 29.60
C GLU A 169 -24.78 -3.45 30.86
N GLU A 170 -23.87 -4.42 30.85
CA GLU A 170 -23.62 -5.34 31.96
C GLU A 170 -22.81 -4.68 33.10
N GLY A 171 -21.86 -3.79 32.75
CA GLY A 171 -20.97 -3.13 33.72
C GLY A 171 -21.53 -1.85 34.35
N GLY A 172 -22.69 -1.35 33.90
CA GLY A 172 -23.26 -0.08 34.34
C GLY A 172 -22.36 1.13 34.07
N VAL A 173 -21.40 0.99 33.15
CA VAL A 173 -20.40 2.02 32.86
C VAL A 173 -21.03 3.08 31.98
N SER A 174 -20.91 4.35 32.38
CA SER A 174 -21.41 5.48 31.58
C SER A 174 -20.76 5.51 30.20
N GLY A 175 -21.55 5.74 29.15
CA GLY A 175 -21.06 5.84 27.77
C GLY A 175 -19.96 6.90 27.60
N THR A 176 -19.99 7.96 28.40
CA THR A 176 -18.93 8.98 28.43
C THR A 176 -17.57 8.41 28.83
N ASN A 177 -17.53 7.49 29.81
CA ASN A 177 -16.29 6.89 30.28
C ASN A 177 -15.68 5.97 29.20
N ILE A 178 -16.52 5.26 28.45
CA ILE A 178 -16.07 4.39 27.34
C ILE A 178 -15.58 5.23 26.17
N LEU A 179 -16.27 6.33 25.84
CA LEU A 179 -15.81 7.28 24.82
C LEU A 179 -14.46 7.88 25.20
N LEU A 180 -14.29 8.34 26.44
CA LEU A 180 -13.02 8.84 26.95
C LEU A 180 -11.91 7.77 26.91
N ALA A 181 -12.24 6.53 27.26
CA ALA A 181 -11.29 5.42 27.17
C ALA A 181 -10.87 5.14 25.72
N ALA A 182 -11.80 5.15 24.76
CA ALA A 182 -11.49 4.94 23.35
C ALA A 182 -10.62 6.08 22.77
N VAL A 183 -10.93 7.34 23.10
CA VAL A 183 -10.08 8.49 22.73
C VAL A 183 -8.70 8.40 23.39
N GLY A 184 -8.64 7.91 24.63
CA GLY A 184 -7.37 7.66 25.33
C GLY A 184 -6.53 6.58 24.64
N VAL A 185 -7.14 5.47 24.24
CA VAL A 185 -6.48 4.41 23.46
C VAL A 185 -6.02 4.94 22.10
N GLU A 186 -6.85 5.73 21.41
CA GLU A 186 -6.49 6.37 20.14
C GLU A 186 -5.23 7.24 20.28
N HIS A 187 -5.20 8.15 21.26
CA HIS A 187 -4.04 9.01 21.52
C HIS A 187 -2.81 8.20 21.90
N LEU A 188 -2.96 7.13 22.69
CA LEU A 188 -1.87 6.23 23.04
C LEU A 188 -1.27 5.57 21.79
N LEU A 189 -2.09 5.06 20.87
CA LEU A 189 -1.63 4.46 19.62
C LEU A 189 -0.92 5.49 18.72
N ILE A 190 -1.44 6.72 18.64
CA ILE A 190 -0.80 7.81 17.90
C ILE A 190 0.56 8.17 18.51
N ILE A 191 0.64 8.28 19.84
CA ILE A 191 1.90 8.56 20.54
C ILE A 191 2.92 7.44 20.29
N ILE A 192 2.51 6.17 20.39
CA ILE A 192 3.38 5.03 20.08
C ILE A 192 3.90 5.12 18.65
N LYS A 193 3.03 5.44 17.68
CA LYS A 193 3.44 5.63 16.28
C LYS A 193 4.46 6.76 16.13
N LEU A 194 4.26 7.89 16.81
CA LEU A 194 5.20 9.03 16.79
C LEU A 194 6.55 8.66 17.43
N ILE A 195 6.53 7.92 18.54
CA ILE A 195 7.75 7.41 19.18
C ILE A 195 8.49 6.47 18.23
N MET A 196 7.78 5.54 17.57
CA MET A 196 8.39 4.64 16.60
C MET A 196 9.01 5.41 15.42
N ALA A 197 8.33 6.44 14.91
CA ALA A 197 8.87 7.31 13.87
C ALA A 197 10.12 8.09 14.34
N ALA A 198 10.20 8.47 15.62
CA ALA A 198 11.37 9.16 16.17
C ALA A 198 12.53 8.21 16.51
N LEU A 199 12.24 6.96 16.88
CA LEU A 199 13.25 5.97 17.27
C LEU A 199 13.92 5.28 16.08
N ILE A 200 13.19 5.08 14.97
CA ILE A 200 13.72 4.41 13.79
C ILE A 200 14.36 5.47 12.88
N PRO A 201 15.70 5.48 12.74
CA PRO A 201 16.35 6.42 11.84
C PRO A 201 16.03 6.08 10.38
N ASP A 202 15.62 7.07 9.61
CA ASP A 202 15.30 6.92 8.18
C ASP A 202 16.48 6.38 7.36
N GLU A 203 17.70 6.72 7.76
CA GLU A 203 18.92 6.27 7.12
C GLU A 203 19.71 5.29 8.01
N PRO A 204 20.05 4.09 7.50
CA PRO A 204 20.91 3.19 8.23
C PRO A 204 22.34 3.72 8.32
N GLY A 205 23.01 3.46 9.45
CA GLY A 205 24.31 4.08 9.77
C GLY A 205 25.44 3.82 8.76
N TRP A 206 25.40 2.70 8.02
CA TRP A 206 26.39 2.40 6.98
C TRP A 206 26.25 3.31 5.74
N ILE A 207 25.03 3.77 5.42
CA ILE A 207 24.78 4.75 4.36
C ILE A 207 25.30 6.12 4.80
N ARG A 208 24.98 6.54 6.03
CA ARG A 208 25.48 7.81 6.60
C ARG A 208 27.01 7.90 6.56
N LYS A 209 27.71 6.87 7.04
CA LYS A 209 29.18 6.79 6.96
C LYS A 209 29.71 6.82 5.53
N LYS A 210 28.99 6.24 4.57
CA LYS A 210 29.37 6.29 3.15
C LYS A 210 29.21 7.69 2.58
N ARG A 211 28.11 8.38 2.88
CA ARG A 211 27.88 9.79 2.48
C ARG A 211 28.95 10.70 3.06
N GLU A 212 29.20 10.63 4.37
CA GLU A 212 30.24 11.42 5.05
C GLU A 212 31.63 11.21 4.42
N ARG A 213 31.98 9.98 4.04
CA ARG A 213 33.23 9.69 3.31
C ARG A 213 33.28 10.34 1.93
N MET A 214 32.17 10.36 1.20
CA MET A 214 32.11 11.01 -0.12
C MET A 214 32.22 12.54 0.02
N GLU A 215 31.50 13.14 0.97
CA GLU A 215 31.59 14.57 1.28
C GLU A 215 33.01 14.97 1.69
N TYR A 216 33.65 14.18 2.55
CA TYR A 216 35.02 14.42 2.97
C TYR A 216 36.01 14.41 1.79
N ARG A 217 35.86 13.44 0.86
CA ARG A 217 36.70 13.37 -0.35
C ARG A 217 36.47 14.57 -1.27
N SER A 218 35.21 14.96 -1.47
CA SER A 218 34.85 16.14 -2.26
C SER A 218 35.48 17.41 -1.69
N MET A 219 35.35 17.63 -0.37
CA MET A 219 35.96 18.78 0.31
C MET A 219 37.49 18.80 0.21
N ARG A 220 38.15 17.64 0.28
CA ARG A 220 39.61 17.56 0.09
C ARG A 220 40.02 17.90 -1.35
N ALA A 221 39.30 17.41 -2.35
CA ALA A 221 39.58 17.71 -3.75
C ALA A 221 39.42 19.21 -4.05
N LEU A 222 38.37 19.85 -3.53
CA LEU A 222 38.17 21.29 -3.67
C LEU A 222 39.30 22.11 -3.03
N ARG A 223 39.77 21.71 -1.84
CA ARG A 223 40.92 22.38 -1.19
C ARG A 223 42.22 22.24 -1.96
N GLN A 224 42.44 21.10 -2.62
CA GLN A 224 43.61 20.90 -3.48
C GLN A 224 43.56 21.83 -4.69
N GLN A 225 42.41 21.93 -5.36
CA GLN A 225 42.23 22.86 -6.48
C GLN A 225 42.45 24.32 -6.07
N GLN A 226 41.89 24.76 -4.93
CA GLN A 226 42.09 26.13 -4.44
C GLN A 226 43.55 26.43 -4.04
N GLY A 227 44.26 25.43 -3.52
CA GLY A 227 45.67 25.57 -3.16
C GLY A 227 46.63 25.52 -4.36
N GLU A 228 46.22 24.95 -5.49
CA GLU A 228 46.97 24.96 -6.75
C GLU A 228 46.75 26.25 -7.56
N GLU A 229 45.64 26.96 -7.34
CA GLU A 229 45.31 28.24 -7.99
C GLU A 229 45.84 29.49 -7.25
N SER A 230 46.40 29.34 -6.03
CA SER A 230 46.93 30.43 -5.19
C SER A 230 48.46 30.50 -5.23
#